data_AF-A0A436CQC7-F1
#
_entry.id   AF-A0A436CQC7-F1
#
_cell.length_a   1.000
_cell.length_b   1.000
_cell.length_c   1.000
_cell.angle_alpha   90.00
_cell.angle_beta   90.00
_cell.angle_gamma   90.00
#
_symmetry.space_group_name_H-M   'P 1'
#
loop_
_entity.id
_entity.type
_entity.pdbx_description
1 polymer ?
#
loop_
_entity_poly.entity_id
_entity_poly.type
_entity_poly.pdbx_seq_one_letter_code
_entity_poly.pdbx_strand_id
1 'polypeptide(L)' 'VRVASAALGGQGGGGRPDMAQAGGPDASKADDAIAAVRAALEAA' A
#
# COMPACT_ATOMS: atom_id res chain seq x y z
N VAL A 1 4.54 2.04 1.69
CA VAL A 1 3.34 1.45 2.34
C VAL A 1 2.04 2.22 2.13
N ARG A 2 2.06 3.57 2.13
CA ARG A 2 0.83 4.38 2.06
C ARG A 2 0.00 4.16 0.78
N VAL A 3 0.65 3.95 -0.37
CA VAL A 3 -0.01 3.67 -1.66
C VAL A 3 -0.89 2.41 -1.59
N ALA A 4 -0.33 1.28 -1.15
CA ALA A 4 -1.09 0.04 -0.95
C ALA A 4 -2.20 0.21 0.10
N SER A 5 -1.91 0.91 1.21
CA SER A 5 -2.88 1.17 2.29
C SER A 5 -4.14 1.86 1.77
N ALA A 6 -3.99 2.89 0.94
CA ALA A 6 -5.12 3.64 0.38
C ALA A 6 -6.01 2.76 -0.51
N ALA A 7 -5.43 1.86 -1.30
CA ALA A 7 -6.19 0.92 -2.13
C ALA A 7 -7.06 -0.03 -1.28
N LEU A 8 -6.57 -0.45 -0.11
CA LEU A 8 -7.30 -1.27 0.85
C LEU A 8 -8.32 -0.48 1.70
N GLY A 9 -8.54 0.81 1.43
CA GLY A 9 -9.36 1.70 2.26
C GLY A 9 -8.72 2.05 3.60
N GLY A 10 -7.43 1.78 3.77
CA GLY A 10 -6.65 2.14 4.95
C GLY A 10 -6.18 3.60 4.92
N GLN A 11 -5.83 4.12 6.09
CA GLN A 11 -5.29 5.47 6.23
C GLN A 11 -3.90 5.42 6.85
N GLY A 12 -2.93 6.06 6.19
CA GLY A 12 -1.56 6.19 6.71
C GLY A 12 -0.70 4.95 6.51
N GLY A 13 0.18 4.69 7.48
CA GLY A 13 1.27 3.73 7.38
C GLY A 13 2.62 4.37 7.67
N GLY A 14 3.46 3.66 8.41
CA GLY A 14 4.71 4.19 8.97
C GLY A 14 5.73 3.11 9.29
N GLY A 15 6.94 3.56 9.57
CA GLY A 15 8.10 2.72 9.83
C GLY A 15 9.36 3.38 9.27
N ARG A 16 10.44 2.60 9.21
CA ARG A 16 11.71 3.03 8.65
C ARG A 16 11.74 2.84 7.12
N PRO A 17 12.70 3.45 6.40
CA PRO A 17 12.84 3.25 4.96
C PRO A 17 13.09 1.78 4.56
N ASP A 18 13.82 1.03 5.40
CA ASP A 18 14.10 -0.39 5.20
C ASP A 18 12.90 -1.29 5.53
N MET A 19 12.02 -0.83 6.42
CA MET A 19 10.87 -1.59 6.86
C MET A 19 9.75 -0.68 7.37
N ALA A 20 8.59 -0.76 6.72
CA ALA A 20 7.39 -0.05 7.14
C ALA A 20 6.15 -0.94 6.99
N GLN A 21 5.08 -0.62 7.71
CA GLN A 21 3.83 -1.37 7.72
C GLN A 21 2.60 -0.45 7.57
N ALA A 22 1.57 -0.96 6.91
CA ALA A 22 0.24 -0.37 6.80
C ALA A 22 -0.79 -1.46 6.46
N GLY A 23 -2.08 -1.13 6.53
CA GLY A 23 -3.16 -2.03 6.14
C GLY A 23 -4.48 -1.26 5.99
N GLY A 24 -5.52 -1.94 5.54
CA GLY A 24 -6.86 -1.38 5.39
C GLY A 24 -7.94 -2.43 5.67
N PRO A 25 -9.20 -2.00 5.86
CA PRO A 25 -10.31 -2.89 6.22
C PRO A 25 -10.79 -3.79 5.05
N ASP A 26 -10.44 -3.46 3.81
CA ASP A 26 -10.96 -4.14 2.63
C ASP A 26 -9.96 -5.15 2.06
N ALA A 27 -9.97 -6.37 2.62
CA ALA A 27 -9.10 -7.46 2.18
C ALA A 27 -9.38 -7.91 0.73
N SER A 28 -10.56 -7.61 0.18
CA SER A 28 -10.90 -8.00 -1.20
C SER A 28 -10.09 -7.24 -2.26
N LYS A 29 -9.47 -6.12 -1.88
CA LYS A 29 -8.65 -5.26 -2.75
C LYS A 29 -7.15 -5.56 -2.69
N ALA A 30 -6.77 -6.77 -2.27
CA ALA A 30 -5.37 -7.17 -2.19
C ALA A 30 -4.65 -7.02 -3.54
N ASP A 31 -5.28 -7.45 -4.63
CA ASP A 31 -4.71 -7.35 -5.98
C ASP A 31 -4.55 -5.90 -6.44
N ASP A 32 -5.54 -5.04 -6.17
CA ASP A 32 -5.48 -3.60 -6.47
C ASP A 32 -4.33 -2.93 -5.71
N ALA A 33 -4.12 -3.31 -4.44
CA ALA A 33 -3.03 -2.78 -3.63
C ALA A 33 -1.65 -3.19 -4.18
N ILE A 34 -1.50 -4.43 -4.66
CA ILE A 34 -0.27 -4.91 -5.31
C ILE A 34 -0.04 -4.16 -6.63
N ALA A 35 -1.08 -4.00 -7.45
CA ALA A 35 -0.99 -3.27 -8.72
C ALA A 35 -0.57 -1.80 -8.51
N ALA A 36 -1.14 -1.13 -7.51
CA ALA A 36 -0.78 0.24 -7.17
C ALA A 36 0.70 0.38 -6.74
N VAL A 37 1.24 -0.59 -6.00
CA VAL A 37 2.67 -0.60 -5.63
C VAL A 37 3.55 -0.80 -6.86
N ARG A 38 3.20 -1.72 -7.76
CA ARG A 38 3.95 -1.92 -9.01
C ARG A 38 4.01 -0.64 -9.83
N ALA A 39 2.87 0.02 -10.06
CA ALA A 39 2.82 1.26 -10.82
C ALA A 39 3.67 2.37 -10.17
N ALA A 40 3.67 2.46 -8.84
CA ALA A 40 4.50 3.43 -8.11
C ALA A 40 6.01 3.14 -8.23
N LEU A 41 6.42 1.88 -8.30
CA LEU A 41 7.81 1.49 -8.53
C LEU A 41 8.27 1.76 -9.96
N GLU A 42 7.38 1.61 -10.94
CA GLU A 42 7.67 1.92 -12.35
C GLU A 42 7.76 3.43 -12.63
N ALA A 43 7.11 4.25 -11.79
CA ALA A 43 7.12 5.71 -11.90
C ALA A 43 8.28 6.39 -11.13
N ALA A 44 9.11 5.62 -10.41
CA ALA A 44 10.24 6.10 -9.61
C ALA A 44 11.57 5.96 -10.38
#